data_AF-A0A5J4PIN3-F1
#
_entry.id   AF-A0A5J4PIN3-F1
#
_cell.length_a   1.000
_cell.length_b   1.000
_cell.length_c   1.000
_cell.angle_alpha   90.00
_cell.angle_beta   90.00
_cell.angle_gamma   90.00
#
_symmetry.space_group_name_H-M   'P 1'
#
loop_
_entity.id
_entity.type
_entity.pdbx_description
1 polymer ?
#
loop_
_entity_poly.entity_id
_entity_poly.type
_entity_poly.pdbx_seq_one_letter_code
_entity_poly.pdbx_strand_id
1 'polypeptide(L)' 'MLIELNNKKIFAFADTHGKHRQLDVPADADILVCAGDVCNEGNEAQIEDFFAWFAQLPARHKLFVPGNH' A
#
# COMPACT_ATOMS: atom_id res chain seq x y z
N MET A 1 0.22 7.94 -5.74
CA MET A 1 1.08 9.09 -6.09
C MET A 1 2.52 8.64 -6.10
N LEU A 2 3.27 8.92 -7.18
CA LEU A 2 4.70 8.68 -7.24
C LEU A 2 5.45 9.96 -6.87
N ILE A 3 6.44 9.85 -6.00
CA ILE A 3 7.26 10.96 -5.51
C ILE A 3 8.72 10.58 -5.69
N GLU A 4 9.53 11.50 -6.22
CA GLU A 4 10.99 11.36 -6.26
C GLU A 4 11.61 12.27 -5.19
N LEU A 5 12.40 11.67 -4.28
CA LEU A 5 13.06 12.38 -3.20
C LEU A 5 14.42 11.74 -2.92
N ASN A 6 15.50 12.52 -2.91
CA ASN A 6 16.86 12.05 -2.62
C ASN A 6 17.25 10.78 -3.42
N ASN A 7 16.97 10.76 -4.73
CA ASN A 7 17.18 9.62 -5.63
C ASN A 7 16.43 8.33 -5.20
N LYS A 8 15.27 8.48 -4.55
CA LYS A 8 14.36 7.38 -4.22
C LYS A 8 13.00 7.59 -4.83
N LYS A 9 12.40 6.50 -5.33
CA LYS A 9 11.03 6.46 -5.81
C LYS A 9 10.10 5.98 -4.70
N ILE A 10 9.20 6.85 -4.27
CA ILE A 10 8.22 6.57 -3.23
C ILE A 10 6.85 6.47 -3.89
N PHE A 11 6.19 5.33 -3.76
CA PHE A 11 4.80 5.18 -4.17
C PHE A 11 3.88 5.23 -2.94
N ALA A 12 3.13 6.32 -2.84
CA ALA A 12 2.20 6.56 -1.75
C ALA A 12 0.75 6.35 -2.20
N PHE A 13 -0.05 5.65 -1.38
CA PHE A 13 -1.47 5.36 -1.63
C PHE A 13 -2.23 5.19 -0.31
N ALA A 14 -3.56 5.20 -0.36
CA ALA A 14 -4.46 5.04 0.78
C ALA A 14 -5.85 4.62 0.27
N ASP A 15 -6.82 4.43 1.17
CA ASP A 15 -8.25 4.32 0.86
C ASP A 15 -8.58 3.23 -0.16
N THR A 16 -7.89 2.09 -0.07
CA THR A 16 -8.08 1.01 -1.05
C THR A 16 -9.37 0.25 -0.81
N HIS A 17 -9.91 0.20 0.42
CA HIS A 17 -11.21 -0.42 0.74
C HIS A 17 -11.40 -1.83 0.11
N GLY A 18 -10.37 -2.67 0.19
CA GLY A 18 -10.33 -4.02 -0.39
C GLY A 18 -9.99 -4.08 -1.89
N LYS A 19 -9.72 -2.95 -2.55
CA LYS A 19 -9.44 -2.84 -3.99
C LYS A 19 -7.97 -2.62 -4.32
N HIS A 20 -7.06 -2.99 -3.42
CA HIS A 20 -5.62 -2.74 -3.57
C HIS A 20 -5.00 -3.34 -4.84
N ARG A 21 -5.60 -4.39 -5.43
CA ARG A 21 -5.16 -4.96 -6.72
C ARG A 21 -5.50 -4.11 -7.95
N GLN A 22 -6.26 -3.03 -7.79
CA GLN A 22 -6.51 -2.04 -8.85
C GLN A 22 -5.41 -0.97 -8.92
N LEU A 23 -4.46 -1.00 -7.98
CA LEU A 23 -3.33 -0.08 -7.97
C LEU A 23 -2.24 -0.56 -8.93
N ASP A 24 -1.83 0.33 -9.84
CA ASP A 24 -0.63 0.15 -10.64
C ASP A 24 0.61 0.59 -9.83
N VAL A 25 1.10 -0.31 -8.98
CA VAL A 25 2.32 -0.08 -8.19
C VAL A 25 3.55 -0.20 -9.10
N PRO A 26 4.39 0.84 -9.23
CA PRO A 26 5.60 0.76 -10.03
C PRO A 26 6.56 -0.31 -9.49
N ALA A 27 7.02 -1.19 -10.38
CA ALA A 27 7.95 -2.27 -10.02
C ALA A 27 9.32 -1.75 -9.54
N ASP A 28 9.67 -0.52 -9.90
CA ASP A 28 10.90 0.17 -9.53
C ASP A 28 10.73 1.14 -8.35
N ALA A 29 9.61 1.07 -7.62
CA ALA A 29 9.45 1.81 -6.37
C ALA A 29 10.42 1.28 -5.30
N ASP A 30 11.23 2.16 -4.72
CA ASP A 30 12.10 1.83 -3.59
C ASP A 30 11.31 1.66 -2.28
N ILE A 31 10.29 2.51 -2.10
CA ILE A 31 9.54 2.68 -0.87
C ILE A 31 8.03 2.71 -1.18
N LEU A 32 7.25 1.93 -0.43
CA LEU A 32 5.79 2.02 -0.42
C LEU A 32 5.31 2.70 0.86
N VAL A 33 4.31 3.57 0.73
CA VAL A 33 3.62 4.19 1.85
C VAL A 33 2.12 3.98 1.68
N CYS A 34 1.53 3.15 2.54
CA CYS A 34 0.09 3.00 2.66
C CYS A 34 -0.42 3.81 3.86
N ALA A 35 -1.21 4.86 3.61
CA ALA A 35 -1.66 5.80 4.63
C ALA A 35 -3.06 5.49 5.20
N GLY A 36 -3.50 4.23 5.14
CA GLY A 36 -4.71 3.75 5.83
C GLY A 36 -5.85 3.28 4.93
N ASP A 37 -6.96 2.90 5.58
CA ASP A 37 -8.25 2.52 5.00
C ASP A 37 -8.16 1.47 3.90
N VAL A 38 -7.51 0.35 4.24
CA VAL A 38 -7.32 -0.77 3.31
C VAL A 38 -8.47 -1.75 3.26
N CYS A 39 -9.40 -1.68 4.21
CA CYS A 39 -10.58 -2.54 4.31
C CYS A 39 -11.84 -1.71 4.57
N ASN A 40 -13.01 -2.36 4.46
CA ASN A 40 -14.28 -1.80 4.88
C ASN A 40 -14.67 -2.38 6.24
N GLU A 41 -14.93 -1.51 7.21
CA GLU A 41 -15.50 -1.87 8.52
C GLU A 41 -14.70 -2.98 9.25
N GLY A 42 -13.37 -2.88 9.23
CA GLY A 42 -12.50 -3.84 9.90
C GLY A 42 -12.55 -5.27 9.34
N ASN A 43 -13.00 -5.47 8.10
CA ASN A 43 -13.12 -6.80 7.50
C ASN A 43 -11.78 -7.55 7.50
N GLU A 44 -11.66 -8.57 8.36
CA GLU A 44 -10.44 -9.34 8.57
C GLU A 44 -9.93 -10.01 7.28
N ALA A 45 -10.83 -10.56 6.45
CA ALA A 45 -10.45 -11.20 5.20
C ALA A 45 -9.83 -10.20 4.21
N GLN A 46 -10.34 -8.96 4.16
CA GLN A 46 -9.75 -7.90 3.33
C GLN A 46 -8.39 -7.44 3.88
N ILE A 47 -8.23 -7.41 5.20
CA ILE A 47 -6.96 -7.07 5.86
C ILE A 47 -5.91 -8.15 5.56
N GLU A 48 -6.24 -9.42 5.73
CA GLU A 48 -5.36 -10.55 5.42
C GLU A 48 -4.95 -10.55 3.94
N ASP A 49 -5.93 -10.37 3.05
CA ASP A 49 -5.72 -10.28 1.61
C ASP A 49 -4.81 -9.10 1.23
N PHE A 50 -5.03 -7.94 1.84
CA PHE A 50 -4.18 -6.76 1.67
C PHE A 50 -2.74 -7.04 2.09
N PHE A 51 -2.51 -7.60 3.29
CA PHE A 51 -1.14 -7.84 3.76
C PHE A 51 -0.44 -8.94 2.96
N ALA A 52 -1.15 -9.95 2.50
CA ALA A 52 -0.60 -10.97 1.59
C ALA A 52 -0.13 -10.35 0.27
N TRP A 53 -0.94 -9.47 -0.33
CA TRP A 53 -0.55 -8.71 -1.52
C TRP A 53 0.60 -7.73 -1.24
N PHE A 54 0.50 -6.94 -0.17
CA PHE A 54 1.46 -5.89 0.16
C PHE A 54 2.85 -6.46 0.45
N ALA A 55 2.93 -7.63 1.10
CA ALA A 55 4.19 -8.31 1.36
C ALA A 55 4.95 -8.70 0.08
N GLN A 56 4.23 -9.09 -0.98
CA GLN A 56 4.79 -9.57 -2.25
C GLN A 56 5.38 -8.44 -3.13
N LEU A 57 5.02 -7.18 -2.88
CA LEU A 57 5.51 -6.07 -3.69
C LEU A 57 7.05 -5.93 -3.57
N PRO A 58 7.76 -5.59 -4.66
CA PRO A 58 9.22 -5.69 -4.72
C PRO A 58 9.97 -4.62 -3.92
N ALA A 59 9.29 -3.52 -3.56
CA ALA A 59 9.89 -2.43 -2.81
C ALA A 59 10.52 -2.92 -1.50
N ARG A 60 11.76 -2.47 -1.26
CA ARG A 60 12.56 -2.85 -0.08
C ARG A 60 11.91 -2.37 1.21
N HIS A 61 11.34 -1.17 1.20
CA HIS A 61 10.74 -0.56 2.38
C HIS A 61 9.24 -0.40 2.18
N LYS A 62 8.49 -0.73 3.22
CA LYS A 62 7.03 -0.71 3.23
C LYS A 62 6.57 -0.09 4.54
N LEU A 63 5.88 1.04 4.45
CA LEU A 63 5.27 1.74 5.57
C LEU A 63 3.76 1.57 5.46
N PHE A 64 3.14 1.18 6.57
CA PHE A 64 1.70 1.05 6.71
C PHE A 64 1.27 1.73 8.01
N VAL A 65 0.21 2.53 7.93
CA VAL A 65 -0.49 3.11 9.08
C VAL A 65 -1.96 2.71 8.96
N PRO A 66 -2.63 2.28 10.05
CA PRO A 66 -4.05 2.00 10.01
C PRO A 66 -4.84 3.30 9.77
N GLY A 67 -5.97 3.19 9.07
CA GLY A 67 -6.92 4.29 8.95
C GLY A 67 -8.05 4.17 9.99
N ASN A 68 -9.16 4.86 9.76
CA ASN A 68 -10.31 4.86 10.67
C ASN A 68 -11.36 3.77 10.34
N HIS A 69 -11.21 3.09 9.21
CA HIS A 69 -12.12 2.04 8.73
C HIS A 69 -11.75 0.63 9.18
#